data_AF-A0A380D5I9-F1
#
_entry.id   AF-A0A380D5I9-F1
#
_cell.length_a   1.000
_cell.length_b   1.000
_cell.length_c   1.000
_cell.angle_alpha   90.00
_cell.angle_beta   90.00
_cell.angle_gamma   90.00
#
_symmetry.space_group_name_H-M   'P 1'
#
loop_
_entity.id
_entity.type
_entity.pdbx_description
1 polymer ?
#
loop_
_entity_poly.entity_id
_entity_poly.type
_entity_poly.pdbx_seq_one_letter_code
_entity_poly.pdbx_strand_id
1 'polypeptide(L)'
;MISPIKNIKNVFPINTANTEYIVRNIYPRVEHGYFNESPNIYDKKYISGITRSMAQLKIEEFINEKSRRLNYMKTMYSPCPEDFQPISRDEASTPEGSWLTVISGKRPMGQFSVDSLYHPDLHALCELPEISCKIFSKENSDFLYIIVVFRVMTPTY
;
A
#
# COMPACT_ATOMS: atom_id res chain seq x y z
N MET A 1 -30.42 -1.88 -37.13
CA MET A 1 -29.63 -2.84 -36.33
C MET A 1 -28.60 -2.05 -35.52
N ILE A 2 -28.37 -2.52 -34.31
CA ILE A 2 -27.92 -1.79 -33.12
C ILE A 2 -26.47 -1.32 -33.25
N SER A 3 -26.23 -0.01 -33.04
CA SER A 3 -24.91 0.55 -32.84
C SER A 3 -24.32 0.01 -31.54
N PRO A 4 -23.05 -0.45 -31.50
CA PRO A 4 -22.47 -0.93 -30.26
C PRO A 4 -22.29 0.25 -29.31
N ILE A 5 -23.05 0.26 -28.23
CA ILE A 5 -22.79 1.10 -27.06
C ILE A 5 -21.40 0.70 -26.57
N LYS A 6 -20.39 1.49 -26.94
CA LYS A 6 -19.11 1.52 -26.23
C LYS A 6 -19.41 2.06 -24.84
N ASN A 7 -19.75 1.15 -23.95
CA ASN A 7 -19.83 1.43 -22.52
C ASN A 7 -18.38 1.57 -22.04
N ILE A 8 -17.79 2.72 -22.38
CA ILE A 8 -16.61 3.22 -21.69
C ILE A 8 -17.11 3.45 -20.27
N LYS A 9 -16.94 2.45 -19.42
CA LYS A 9 -16.94 2.68 -17.99
C LYS A 9 -15.89 3.76 -17.79
N ASN A 10 -16.35 4.99 -17.64
CA ASN A 10 -15.57 6.08 -17.10
C ASN A 10 -15.02 5.53 -15.79
N VAL A 11 -13.75 5.12 -15.83
CA VAL A 11 -12.95 4.91 -14.64
C VAL A 11 -12.93 6.30 -14.02
N PHE A 12 -13.79 6.50 -13.02
CA PHE A 12 -13.77 7.73 -12.23
C PHE A 12 -12.32 7.98 -11.86
N PRO A 13 -11.77 9.19 -12.10
CA PRO A 13 -10.49 9.52 -11.51
C PRO A 13 -10.71 9.40 -10.00
N ILE A 14 -10.17 8.33 -9.42
CA ILE A 14 -10.16 8.14 -7.98
C ILE A 14 -9.65 9.46 -7.42
N ASN A 15 -10.41 10.07 -6.52
CA ASN A 15 -10.14 11.39 -5.96
C ASN A 15 -8.86 11.33 -5.12
N THR A 16 -7.72 11.23 -5.80
CA THR A 16 -6.35 11.07 -5.32
C THR A 16 -5.82 12.36 -4.70
N ALA A 17 -6.66 13.38 -4.55
CA ALA A 17 -6.36 14.61 -3.85
C ALA A 17 -6.68 14.54 -2.33
N ASN A 18 -7.52 13.59 -1.90
CA ASN A 18 -7.98 13.51 -0.51
C ASN A 18 -7.12 12.51 0.30
N THR A 19 -6.34 13.05 1.25
CA THR A 19 -5.46 12.33 2.17
C THR A 19 -6.19 11.35 3.09
N GLU A 20 -7.42 11.65 3.50
CA GLU A 20 -8.23 10.72 4.29
C GLU A 20 -8.69 9.52 3.46
N TYR A 21 -9.17 9.79 2.25
CA TYR A 21 -9.64 8.76 1.33
C TYR A 21 -8.55 7.71 1.04
N ILE A 22 -7.33 8.15 0.70
CA ILE A 22 -6.26 7.22 0.35
C ILE A 22 -5.86 6.29 1.51
N VAL A 23 -5.87 6.78 2.75
CA VAL A 23 -5.54 5.97 3.93
C VAL A 23 -6.70 5.03 4.24
N ARG A 24 -7.95 5.50 4.20
CA ARG A 24 -9.12 4.62 4.45
C ARG A 24 -9.26 3.51 3.41
N ASN A 25 -8.79 3.73 2.18
CA ASN A 25 -8.82 2.71 1.15
C ASN A 25 -7.95 1.50 1.48
N ILE A 26 -6.79 1.72 2.11
CA ILE A 26 -5.86 0.64 2.51
C ILE A 26 -6.03 0.20 3.96
N TYR A 27 -6.55 1.08 4.82
CA TYR A 27 -6.80 0.83 6.24
C TYR A 27 -8.21 1.30 6.65
N PRO A 28 -9.29 0.57 6.30
CA PRO A 28 -10.67 1.02 6.53
C PRO A 28 -11.03 1.25 8.00
N ARG A 29 -10.35 0.54 8.92
CA ARG A 29 -10.59 0.60 10.36
C ARG A 29 -9.73 1.62 11.09
N VAL A 30 -8.99 2.47 10.37
CA VAL A 30 -8.23 3.56 10.98
C VAL A 30 -9.17 4.46 11.80
N GLU A 31 -8.76 4.79 13.02
CA GLU A 31 -9.54 5.62 13.93
C GLU A 31 -9.75 7.01 13.33
N HIS A 32 -10.95 7.57 13.50
CA HIS A 32 -11.26 8.89 12.96
C HIS A 32 -10.38 10.00 13.58
N GLY A 33 -9.96 9.82 14.83
CA GLY A 33 -9.05 10.74 15.53
C GLY A 33 -7.72 10.97 14.80
N TYR A 34 -7.21 9.96 14.08
CA TYR A 34 -5.97 10.07 13.30
C TYR A 34 -5.99 11.25 12.32
N PHE A 35 -7.14 11.52 11.68
CA PHE A 35 -7.24 12.56 10.66
C PHE A 35 -7.38 13.98 11.22
N ASN A 36 -7.79 14.10 12.48
CA ASN A 36 -7.97 15.39 13.16
C ASN A 36 -6.65 15.95 13.69
N GLU A 37 -5.64 15.11 13.85
CA GLU A 37 -4.30 15.52 14.24
C GLU A 37 -3.52 16.18 13.09
N SER A 38 -2.51 16.96 13.45
CA SER A 38 -1.55 17.50 12.50
C SER A 38 -0.63 16.41 11.93
N PRO A 39 -0.17 16.55 10.66
CA PRO A 39 0.84 15.66 10.10
C PRO A 39 2.08 15.59 11.00
N ASN A 40 2.50 14.39 11.39
CA ASN A 40 3.71 14.19 12.20
C ASN A 40 4.98 14.42 11.35
N ILE A 41 6.17 14.27 11.96
CA ILE A 41 7.45 14.50 11.27
C ILE A 41 7.64 13.60 10.03
N TYR A 42 7.09 12.40 10.04
CA TYR A 42 7.19 11.43 8.95
C TYR A 42 6.14 11.71 7.86
N ASP A 43 4.91 12.03 8.25
CA ASP A 43 3.83 12.40 7.32
C ASP A 43 4.20 13.63 6.49
N LYS A 44 4.91 14.60 7.09
CA LYS A 44 5.37 15.82 6.42
C LYS A 44 6.28 15.55 5.21
N LYS A 45 6.85 14.35 5.07
CA LYS A 45 7.57 13.94 3.85
C LYS A 45 6.63 13.85 2.65
N TYR A 46 5.37 13.44 2.87
CA TYR A 46 4.42 13.05 1.83
C TYR A 46 3.21 13.98 1.70
N ILE A 47 2.85 14.67 2.78
CA ILE A 47 1.68 15.56 2.83
C ILE A 47 2.01 16.91 3.47
N SER A 48 1.16 17.91 3.22
CA SER A 48 1.24 19.23 3.85
C SER A 48 -0.14 19.79 4.18
N GLY A 49 -0.35 20.24 5.42
CA GLY A 49 -1.61 20.81 5.89
C GLY A 49 -1.63 21.01 7.40
N ILE A 50 -2.72 21.59 7.91
CA ILE A 50 -2.93 21.83 9.35
C ILE A 50 -3.29 20.52 10.06
N THR A 51 -4.25 19.78 9.49
CA THR A 51 -4.65 18.44 9.92
C THR A 51 -4.38 17.44 8.80
N ARG A 52 -4.31 16.14 9.12
CA ARG A 52 -4.18 15.09 8.10
C ARG A 52 -5.40 15.05 7.16
N SER A 53 -6.62 15.32 7.62
CA SER A 53 -7.83 15.40 6.77
C SER A 53 -7.82 16.54 5.77
N MET A 54 -7.25 17.70 6.14
CA MET A 54 -7.17 18.89 5.29
C MET A 54 -5.86 19.00 4.51
N ALA A 55 -4.97 18.02 4.65
CA ALA A 55 -3.68 18.04 4.00
C ALA A 55 -3.79 17.74 2.50
N GLN A 56 -2.82 18.28 1.76
CA GLN A 56 -2.61 17.98 0.36
C GLN A 56 -1.48 16.98 0.21
N LEU A 57 -1.62 16.08 -0.76
CA LEU A 57 -0.56 15.14 -1.16
C LEU A 57 0.49 15.88 -1.98
N LYS A 58 1.75 15.67 -1.62
CA LYS A 58 2.86 16.23 -2.38
C LYS A 58 3.02 15.49 -3.70
N ILE A 59 3.11 16.25 -4.78
CA ILE A 59 3.16 15.70 -6.14
C ILE A 59 4.38 14.80 -6.32
N GLU A 60 5.57 15.26 -5.93
CA GLU A 60 6.80 14.50 -6.17
C GLU A 60 6.97 13.36 -5.15
N GLU A 61 6.87 13.66 -3.87
CA GLU A 61 7.22 12.75 -2.78
C GLU A 61 6.17 11.67 -2.52
N PHE A 62 4.90 11.91 -2.91
CA PHE A 62 3.84 10.90 -2.80
C PHE A 62 3.36 10.41 -4.16
N ILE A 63 2.81 11.30 -5.00
CA ILE A 63 2.09 10.88 -6.22
C ILE A 63 3.05 10.23 -7.25
N ASN A 64 4.13 10.93 -7.58
CA ASN A 64 5.13 10.47 -8.54
C ASN A 64 5.93 9.30 -7.96
N GLU A 65 6.34 9.38 -6.68
CA GLU A 65 7.07 8.30 -6.03
C GLU A 65 6.25 7.01 -5.95
N LYS A 66 4.99 7.06 -5.51
CA LYS A 66 4.10 5.89 -5.52
C LYS A 66 4.01 5.26 -6.91
N SER A 67 3.88 6.08 -7.96
CA SER A 67 3.82 5.61 -9.34
C SER A 67 5.10 4.92 -9.78
N ARG A 68 6.28 5.47 -9.43
CA ARG A 68 7.59 4.84 -9.68
C ARG A 68 7.71 3.50 -8.96
N ARG A 69 7.35 3.46 -7.67
CA ARG A 69 7.41 2.25 -6.84
C ARG A 69 6.43 1.17 -7.32
N LEU A 70 5.22 1.55 -7.73
CA LEU A 70 4.27 0.63 -8.35
C LEU A 70 4.82 -0.01 -9.63
N ASN A 71 5.43 0.79 -10.51
CA ASN A 71 6.02 0.27 -11.74
C ASN A 71 7.17 -0.71 -11.45
N TYR A 72 8.03 -0.37 -10.49
CA TYR A 72 9.08 -1.29 -10.02
C TYR A 72 8.49 -2.60 -9.47
N MET A 73 7.47 -2.50 -8.60
CA MET A 73 6.82 -3.68 -8.02
C MET A 73 6.15 -4.55 -9.09
N LYS A 74 5.53 -3.96 -10.11
CA LYS A 74 4.97 -4.71 -11.26
C LYS A 74 6.04 -5.47 -12.03
N THR A 75 7.25 -4.92 -12.18
CA THR A 75 8.38 -5.63 -12.81
C THR A 75 8.84 -6.83 -11.99
N MET A 76 8.75 -6.75 -10.66
CA MET A 76 9.15 -7.83 -9.75
C MET A 76 8.02 -8.83 -9.43
N TYR A 77 6.79 -8.52 -9.85
CA TYR A 77 5.62 -9.33 -9.54
C TYR A 77 5.65 -10.66 -10.30
N SER A 78 5.41 -11.76 -9.58
CA SER A 78 5.30 -13.10 -10.16
C SER A 78 4.14 -13.88 -9.53
N PRO A 79 3.50 -14.83 -10.24
CA PRO A 79 2.55 -15.77 -9.64
C PRO A 79 3.19 -16.63 -8.54
N CYS A 80 2.36 -17.25 -7.71
CA CYS A 80 2.83 -18.23 -6.73
C CYS A 80 3.23 -19.55 -7.42
N PRO A 81 4.29 -20.23 -6.96
CA PRO A 81 4.58 -21.59 -7.37
C PRO A 81 3.50 -22.56 -6.83
N GLU A 82 3.47 -23.78 -7.35
CA GLU A 82 2.64 -24.86 -6.79
C GLU A 82 3.04 -25.15 -5.33
N ASP A 83 4.34 -25.27 -5.08
CA ASP A 83 4.90 -25.49 -3.76
C ASP A 83 5.94 -24.42 -3.40
N PHE A 84 5.76 -23.75 -2.26
CA PHE A 84 6.75 -22.81 -1.75
C PHE A 84 8.00 -23.51 -1.24
N GLN A 85 9.15 -22.92 -1.54
CA GLN A 85 10.42 -23.29 -0.92
C GLN A 85 10.79 -22.30 0.18
N PRO A 86 11.44 -22.74 1.27
CA PRO A 86 11.93 -21.83 2.29
C PRO A 86 12.88 -20.78 1.71
N ILE A 87 12.75 -19.53 2.17
CA ILE A 87 13.69 -18.45 1.84
C ILE A 87 14.76 -18.32 2.92
N SER A 88 15.90 -17.71 2.58
CA SER A 88 16.86 -17.28 3.59
C SER A 88 16.30 -16.13 4.43
N ARG A 89 16.70 -16.07 5.71
CA ARG A 89 16.37 -14.93 6.59
C ARG A 89 16.84 -13.61 5.97
N ASP A 90 18.01 -13.61 5.34
CA ASP A 90 18.66 -12.38 4.87
C ASP A 90 17.88 -11.72 3.73
N GLU A 91 17.15 -12.51 2.93
CA GLU A 91 16.27 -12.02 1.86
C GLU A 91 15.10 -11.19 2.39
N ALA A 92 14.74 -11.32 3.67
CA ALA A 92 13.63 -10.64 4.32
C ALA A 92 14.06 -9.82 5.54
N SER A 93 15.34 -9.47 5.65
CA SER A 93 15.89 -8.70 6.77
C SER A 93 15.66 -7.18 6.67
N THR A 94 15.22 -6.70 5.50
CA THR A 94 14.87 -5.29 5.26
C THR A 94 13.38 -5.14 4.97
N PRO A 95 12.78 -3.93 5.11
CA PRO A 95 11.41 -3.69 4.71
C PRO A 95 11.15 -4.05 3.25
N GLU A 96 12.06 -3.66 2.34
CA GLU A 96 11.97 -4.00 0.92
C GLU A 96 12.03 -5.51 0.68
N GLY A 97 13.02 -6.21 1.24
CA GLY A 97 13.10 -7.66 1.14
C GLY A 97 11.87 -8.37 1.70
N SER A 98 11.28 -7.81 2.76
CA SER A 98 10.11 -8.37 3.43
C SER A 98 8.89 -8.45 2.51
N TRP A 99 8.58 -7.40 1.76
CA TRP A 99 7.48 -7.43 0.79
C TRP A 99 7.91 -7.95 -0.58
N LEU A 100 9.16 -7.77 -0.99
CA LEU A 100 9.68 -8.21 -2.30
C LEU A 100 9.61 -9.73 -2.43
N THR A 101 9.99 -10.45 -1.38
CA THR A 101 9.88 -11.92 -1.32
C THR A 101 8.43 -12.42 -1.40
N VAL A 102 7.45 -11.59 -1.03
CA VAL A 102 6.02 -11.90 -1.17
C VAL A 102 5.56 -11.66 -2.60
N ILE A 103 5.78 -10.46 -3.15
CA ILE A 103 5.30 -10.09 -4.49
C ILE A 103 6.02 -10.84 -5.63
N SER A 104 7.22 -11.36 -5.37
CA SER A 104 7.94 -12.26 -6.30
C SER A 104 7.52 -13.73 -6.18
N GLY A 105 6.62 -14.05 -5.26
CA GLY A 105 6.02 -15.39 -5.15
C GLY A 105 6.92 -16.40 -4.43
N LYS A 106 8.00 -15.94 -3.77
CA LYS A 106 8.89 -16.83 -3.01
C LYS A 106 8.25 -17.32 -1.70
N ARG A 107 7.36 -16.53 -1.11
CA ARG A 107 6.63 -16.89 0.11
C ARG A 107 5.24 -16.25 0.15
N PRO A 108 4.29 -16.81 0.92
CA PRO A 108 2.92 -16.32 0.94
C PRO A 108 2.71 -15.05 1.77
N MET A 109 3.61 -14.75 2.72
CA MET A 109 3.42 -13.66 3.69
C MET A 109 4.76 -13.07 4.16
N GLY A 110 4.76 -11.77 4.44
CA GLY A 110 5.86 -11.03 5.04
C GLY A 110 5.34 -9.92 5.95
N GLN A 111 6.21 -9.41 6.82
CA GLN A 111 5.89 -8.32 7.73
C GLN A 111 6.99 -7.27 7.73
N PHE A 112 6.59 -6.01 7.73
CA PHE A 112 7.48 -4.86 7.92
C PHE A 112 6.74 -3.75 8.68
N SER A 113 7.36 -2.60 8.88
CA SER A 113 6.71 -1.45 9.51
C SER A 113 6.98 -0.17 8.73
N VAL A 114 6.05 0.77 8.80
CA VAL A 114 6.19 2.12 8.25
C VAL A 114 6.05 3.16 9.35
N ASP A 115 6.71 4.29 9.19
CA ASP A 115 6.65 5.47 10.07
C ASP A 115 5.51 6.44 9.70
N SER A 116 4.85 6.21 8.55
CA SER A 116 3.70 6.98 8.06
C SER A 116 2.76 6.10 7.26
N LEU A 117 1.44 6.26 7.46
CA LEU A 117 0.42 5.64 6.61
C LEU A 117 0.38 6.22 5.18
N TYR A 118 1.16 7.27 4.90
CA TYR A 118 1.36 7.84 3.58
C TYR A 118 2.59 7.30 2.86
N HIS A 119 3.24 6.24 3.38
CA HIS A 119 4.43 5.66 2.75
C HIS A 119 4.12 5.15 1.33
N PRO A 120 4.82 5.62 0.27
CA PRO A 120 4.50 5.27 -1.12
C PRO A 120 4.49 3.76 -1.41
N ASP A 121 5.47 3.01 -0.88
CA ASP A 121 5.51 1.55 -1.06
C ASP A 121 4.26 0.85 -0.51
N LEU A 122 3.71 1.31 0.61
CA LEU A 122 2.50 0.72 1.20
C LEU A 122 1.30 0.89 0.26
N HIS A 123 1.13 2.08 -0.30
CA HIS A 123 0.06 2.37 -1.25
C HIS A 123 0.26 1.63 -2.57
N ALA A 124 1.49 1.53 -3.07
CA ALA A 124 1.81 0.80 -4.29
C ALA A 124 1.56 -0.72 -4.13
N LEU A 125 1.92 -1.31 -2.99
CA LEU A 125 1.66 -2.73 -2.70
C LEU A 125 0.17 -3.06 -2.74
N CYS A 126 -0.68 -2.17 -2.22
CA CYS A 126 -2.13 -2.37 -2.19
C CYS A 126 -2.81 -2.22 -3.56
N GLU A 127 -2.09 -1.78 -4.59
CA GLU A 127 -2.58 -1.71 -5.97
C GLU A 127 -2.18 -2.92 -6.82
N LEU A 128 -1.31 -3.80 -6.31
CA LEU A 128 -0.98 -5.04 -6.99
C LEU A 128 -2.15 -6.03 -6.92
N PRO A 129 -2.45 -6.76 -8.01
CA PRO A 129 -3.46 -7.81 -7.97
C PRO A 129 -3.05 -8.90 -6.98
N GLU A 130 -4.03 -9.49 -6.28
CA GLU A 130 -3.83 -10.62 -5.35
C GLU A 130 -2.84 -10.36 -4.21
N ILE A 131 -2.50 -9.09 -3.96
CA ILE A 131 -1.75 -8.65 -2.78
C ILE A 131 -2.70 -7.94 -1.85
N SER A 132 -2.58 -8.23 -0.56
CA SER A 132 -3.32 -7.53 0.48
C SER A 132 -2.43 -7.21 1.67
N CYS A 133 -2.77 -6.12 2.34
CA CYS A 133 -2.07 -5.68 3.54
C CYS A 133 -3.05 -5.63 4.72
N LYS A 134 -2.64 -6.16 5.87
CA LYS A 134 -3.25 -5.88 7.17
C LYS A 134 -2.38 -4.87 7.89
N ILE A 135 -3.01 -3.83 8.43
CA ILE A 135 -2.34 -2.69 9.04
C ILE A 135 -2.82 -2.58 10.49
N PHE A 136 -1.88 -2.38 11.41
CA PHE A 136 -2.15 -2.16 12.82
C PHE A 136 -1.12 -1.22 13.42
N SER A 137 -1.57 -0.36 14.34
CA SER A 137 -0.68 0.48 15.13
C SER A 137 0.23 -0.40 16.00
N LYS A 138 1.53 -0.06 16.08
CA LYS A 138 2.47 -0.79 16.92
C LYS A 138 2.25 -0.42 18.38
N GLU A 139 2.10 -1.42 19.23
CA GLU A 139 2.05 -1.21 20.69
C GLU A 139 3.29 -0.44 21.17
N ASN A 140 3.07 0.58 22.00
CA ASN A 140 4.10 1.47 22.53
C ASN A 140 4.81 2.35 21.48
N SER A 141 4.17 2.63 20.35
CA SER A 141 4.64 3.63 19.38
C SER A 141 3.50 4.49 18.86
N ASP A 142 3.68 5.80 18.91
CA ASP A 142 2.72 6.77 18.38
C ASP A 142 2.87 6.99 16.86
N PHE A 143 3.86 6.35 16.22
CA PHE A 143 4.22 6.62 14.83
C PHE A 143 4.31 5.37 13.95
N LEU A 144 4.71 4.23 14.52
CA LEU A 144 4.96 3.02 13.74
C LEU A 144 3.68 2.22 13.53
N TYR A 145 3.47 1.83 12.27
CA TYR A 145 2.43 0.89 11.87
C TYR A 145 3.08 -0.39 11.38
N ILE A 146 2.60 -1.51 11.89
CA ILE A 146 3.01 -2.82 11.40
C ILE A 146 2.13 -3.17 10.20
N ILE A 147 2.80 -3.61 9.14
CA ILE A 147 2.20 -4.03 7.88
C ILE A 147 2.46 -5.51 7.69
N VAL A 148 1.40 -6.30 7.61
CA VAL A 148 1.46 -7.71 7.21
C VAL A 148 0.96 -7.79 5.79
N VAL A 149 1.89 -8.03 4.85
CA VAL A 149 1.62 -8.20 3.43
C VAL A 149 1.51 -9.67 3.10
N PHE A 150 0.50 -10.06 2.33
CA PHE A 150 0.24 -11.45 1.99
C PHE A 150 -0.42 -11.61 0.63
N ARG A 151 -0.25 -12.82 0.07
CA ARG A 151 -0.93 -13.28 -1.15
C ARG A 151 -2.36 -13.69 -0.84
N VAL A 152 -3.31 -13.13 -1.56
CA VAL A 152 -4.70 -13.58 -1.55
C VAL A 152 -4.78 -14.80 -2.46
N MET A 153 -4.61 -15.99 -1.88
CA MET A 153 -4.80 -17.24 -2.61
C MET A 153 -6.31 -17.41 -2.87
N THR A 154 -6.73 -17.36 -4.13
CA THR A 154 -8.04 -17.89 -4.52
C THR A 154 -7.99 -19.41 -4.34
N PRO A 155 -8.89 -20.03 -3.55
CA PRO A 155 -8.99 -21.48 -3.53
C PRO A 155 -9.41 -21.94 -4.93
N THR A 156 -8.58 -22.72 -5.60
CA THR A 156 -8.98 -23.50 -6.76
C THR A 156 -9.86 -24.64 -6.26
N TYR A 157 -11.18 -24.55 -6.50
CA TYR A 157 -12.15 -25.63 -6.26
C TYR A 157 -12.03 -26.72 -7.32
#